data_AF-A0AAV0DYR6-F1
#
_entry.id   AF-A0AAV0DYR6-F1
#
_cell.length_a   1.000
_cell.length_b   1.000
_cell.length_c   1.000
_cell.angle_alpha   90.00
_cell.angle_beta   90.00
_cell.angle_gamma   90.00
#
_symmetry.space_group_name_H-M   'P 1'
#
loop_
_entity.id
_entity.type
_entity.pdbx_description
1 polymer ?
#
loop_
_entity_poly.entity_id
_entity_poly.type
_entity_poly.pdbx_seq_one_letter_code
_entity_poly.pdbx_strand_id
1 'polypeptide(L)'
;MEQSYKGYYTLAMAALWLLLIPAVRGWGTDGHMIACRIAESRLSSAAAVGVEELLGAASAERRNLSSLCSWADNVKFVFPWSSALHYINTPDHLCSYRYNRDCKDEGGEMDRCVAGAINNYTSQLVNYAHGDHSSYNATQALLFLSHFLGDIHQVWDTSIIETAEEQIYDSQVEELIDAIEKNISNGWASKVKSWEACSNRKEACPDVYASEGIEAACNWAYKGVEDNSVLGDDYFSTRLPIVQLRLAQAGVRLAAILNRIFG
;
A
#
# COMPACT_ATOMS: atom_id res chain seq x y z
N MET A 1 51.79 21.73 41.61
CA MET A 1 50.96 20.52 41.68
C MET A 1 49.63 20.87 41.05
N GLU A 2 49.52 21.01 39.72
CA GLU A 2 49.50 19.91 38.74
C GLU A 2 48.59 18.76 39.18
N GLN A 3 47.35 18.74 38.68
CA GLN A 3 46.74 17.53 38.14
C GLN A 3 45.62 17.87 37.16
N SER A 4 45.72 17.22 36.01
CA SER A 4 44.96 17.38 34.78
C SER A 4 43.54 16.80 34.90
N TYR A 5 42.53 17.59 34.54
CA TYR A 5 41.19 17.10 34.20
C TYR A 5 40.79 17.68 32.83
N LYS A 6 41.46 17.24 31.78
CA LYS A 6 40.98 17.38 30.40
C LYS A 6 40.75 15.99 29.82
N GLY A 7 39.49 15.68 29.51
CA GLY A 7 39.17 14.59 28.58
C GLY A 7 38.17 13.56 29.10
N TYR A 8 36.90 13.95 29.30
CA TYR A 8 35.78 12.98 29.29
C TYR A 8 34.49 13.52 28.64
N TYR A 9 34.45 14.75 28.12
CA TYR A 9 33.21 15.34 27.58
C TYR A 9 33.02 15.24 26.07
N THR A 10 33.96 14.65 25.32
CA THR A 10 33.92 14.65 23.85
C THR A 10 33.43 13.35 23.20
N LEU A 11 32.99 12.34 23.96
CA LEU A 11 32.55 11.05 23.39
C LEU A 11 31.06 10.71 23.59
N ALA A 12 30.27 11.56 24.25
CA ALA A 12 28.84 11.28 24.48
C ALA A 12 27.88 11.92 23.47
N MET A 13 28.33 12.87 22.63
CA MET A 13 27.43 13.58 21.69
C MET A 13 27.30 12.94 20.31
N ALA A 14 28.11 11.92 19.98
CA ALA A 14 28.05 11.26 18.67
C ALA A 14 27.00 10.13 18.58
N ALA A 15 26.41 9.71 19.69
CA ALA A 15 25.46 8.59 19.72
C ALA A 15 23.97 9.01 19.59
N LEU A 16 23.66 10.30 19.62
CA LEU A 16 22.27 10.80 19.61
C LEU A 16 21.79 11.28 18.23
N TRP A 17 22.56 11.02 17.16
CA TRP A 17 22.23 11.41 15.79
C TRP A 17 21.89 10.20 14.87
N LEU A 18 21.53 9.04 15.45
CA LEU A 18 21.24 7.81 14.71
C LEU A 18 19.77 7.34 14.79
N LEU A 19 18.82 8.19 15.21
CA LEU A 19 17.41 7.79 15.38
C LEU A 19 16.38 8.72 14.70
N LEU A 20 16.79 9.48 13.68
CA LEU A 20 15.85 10.17 12.79
C LEU A 20 16.12 9.76 11.35
N ILE A 21 16.02 8.46 11.07
CA ILE A 21 15.58 8.08 9.73
C ILE A 21 14.06 8.32 9.78
N PRO A 22 13.50 9.33 9.10
CA PRO A 22 12.06 9.37 8.94
C PRO A 22 11.69 8.02 8.33
N ALA A 23 10.92 7.22 9.08
CA ALA A 23 10.27 6.07 8.49
C ALA A 23 9.50 6.63 7.30
N VAL A 24 9.92 6.28 6.08
CA VAL A 24 9.17 6.64 4.88
C VAL A 24 7.87 5.87 5.03
N ARG A 25 6.85 6.55 5.55
CA ARG A 25 5.51 6.01 5.68
C ARG A 25 4.95 6.05 4.27
N GLY A 26 4.78 4.87 3.67
CA GLY A 26 4.30 4.68 2.31
C GLY A 26 3.02 5.46 2.05
N TRP A 27 1.85 4.84 2.06
CA TRP A 27 0.59 5.59 1.94
C TRP A 27 0.07 6.17 3.24
N GLY A 28 0.74 5.89 4.36
CA GLY A 28 0.29 6.31 5.67
C GLY A 28 -1.10 5.74 6.00
N THR A 29 -1.71 6.19 7.09
CA THR A 29 -3.01 5.67 7.50
C THR A 29 -4.09 5.99 6.47
N ASP A 30 -4.07 7.21 5.93
CA ASP A 30 -5.16 7.72 5.09
C ASP A 30 -5.14 7.12 3.69
N GLY A 31 -3.98 6.93 3.06
CA GLY A 31 -3.95 6.29 1.75
C GLY A 31 -4.46 4.84 1.76
N HIS A 32 -4.13 4.05 2.79
CA HIS A 32 -4.70 2.70 2.94
C HIS A 32 -6.20 2.74 3.23
N MET A 33 -6.65 3.68 4.06
CA MET A 33 -8.07 3.87 4.34
C MET A 33 -8.85 4.24 3.08
N ILE A 34 -8.36 5.22 2.29
CA ILE A 34 -8.95 5.65 1.02
C ILE A 34 -9.09 4.47 0.06
N ALA A 35 -8.02 3.70 -0.15
CA ALA A 35 -8.03 2.54 -1.05
C ALA A 35 -9.10 1.52 -0.65
N CYS A 36 -9.18 1.21 0.65
CA CYS A 36 -10.15 0.25 1.16
C CYS A 36 -11.58 0.79 1.15
N ARG A 37 -11.78 2.08 1.41
CA ARG A 37 -13.11 2.71 1.34
C ARG A 37 -13.65 2.71 -0.09
N ILE A 38 -12.80 2.99 -1.08
CA ILE A 38 -13.14 2.83 -2.51
C ILE A 38 -13.42 1.36 -2.84
N ALA A 39 -12.71 0.41 -2.23
CA ALA A 39 -12.98 -1.01 -2.48
C ALA A 39 -14.35 -1.43 -1.92
N GLU A 40 -14.67 -1.03 -0.69
CA GLU A 40 -15.94 -1.33 -0.02
C GLU A 40 -17.17 -0.88 -0.81
N SER A 41 -17.11 0.32 -1.40
CA SER A 41 -18.22 0.88 -2.20
C SER A 41 -18.51 0.07 -3.48
N ARG A 42 -17.59 -0.84 -3.86
CA ARG A 42 -17.59 -1.59 -5.13
C ARG A 42 -17.68 -3.11 -4.91
N LEU A 43 -17.86 -3.56 -3.67
CA LEU A 43 -18.08 -4.97 -3.40
C LEU A 43 -19.47 -5.39 -3.93
N SER A 44 -19.50 -6.56 -4.56
CA SER A 44 -20.72 -7.30 -4.81
C SER A 44 -21.36 -7.69 -3.47
N SER A 45 -22.67 -7.99 -3.47
CA SER A 45 -23.35 -8.41 -2.24
C SER A 45 -22.71 -9.65 -1.61
N ALA A 46 -22.24 -10.60 -2.42
CA ALA A 46 -21.58 -11.81 -1.92
C ALA A 46 -20.21 -11.50 -1.29
N ALA A 47 -19.39 -10.67 -1.94
CA ALA A 47 -18.12 -10.23 -1.38
C ALA A 47 -18.26 -9.38 -0.13
N ALA A 48 -19.27 -8.50 -0.08
CA ALA A 48 -19.57 -7.71 1.12
C ALA A 48 -19.90 -8.62 2.32
N VAL A 49 -20.71 -9.66 2.11
CA VAL A 49 -21.02 -10.66 3.15
C VAL A 49 -19.76 -11.41 3.60
N GLY A 50 -18.94 -11.89 2.67
CA GLY A 50 -17.70 -12.61 3.01
C GLY A 50 -16.69 -11.74 3.77
N VAL A 51 -16.55 -10.47 3.38
CA VAL A 51 -15.73 -9.49 4.09
C VAL A 51 -16.30 -9.22 5.49
N GLU A 52 -17.60 -8.97 5.62
CA GLU A 52 -18.23 -8.70 6.91
C GLU A 52 -18.10 -9.88 7.89
N GLU A 53 -18.23 -11.12 7.41
CA GLU A 53 -18.04 -12.33 8.22
C GLU A 53 -16.62 -12.39 8.81
N LEU A 54 -15.60 -12.17 7.97
CA LEU A 54 -14.20 -12.18 8.39
C LEU A 54 -13.85 -11.02 9.35
N LEU A 55 -14.46 -9.85 9.16
CA LEU A 55 -14.26 -8.69 10.05
C LEU A 55 -15.02 -8.85 11.37
N GLY A 56 -16.21 -9.44 11.36
CA GLY A 56 -16.99 -9.73 12.56
C GLY A 56 -16.27 -10.67 13.53
N ALA A 57 -15.45 -11.58 13.00
CA ALA A 57 -14.53 -12.40 13.80
C ALA A 57 -13.39 -11.60 14.46
N ALA A 58 -13.04 -10.43 13.91
CA ALA A 58 -11.96 -9.56 14.39
C ALA A 58 -12.42 -8.55 15.44
N SER A 59 -13.60 -7.93 15.23
CA SER A 59 -14.17 -6.94 16.14
C SER A 59 -15.64 -6.67 15.83
N ALA A 60 -16.52 -6.83 16.82
CA ALA A 60 -17.94 -6.46 16.71
C ALA A 60 -18.16 -4.95 16.46
N GLU A 61 -17.19 -4.11 16.80
CA GLU A 61 -17.27 -2.65 16.70
C GLU A 61 -16.63 -2.09 15.42
N ARG A 62 -15.80 -2.88 14.70
CA ARG A 62 -15.10 -2.46 13.47
C ARG A 62 -15.43 -3.39 12.30
N ARG A 63 -16.64 -3.25 11.77
CA ARG A 63 -17.13 -3.97 10.58
C ARG A 63 -16.76 -3.32 9.25
N ASN A 64 -16.00 -2.23 9.29
CA ASN A 64 -15.54 -1.54 8.09
C ASN A 64 -14.05 -1.87 7.85
N LEU A 65 -13.75 -2.40 6.67
CA LEU A 65 -12.43 -2.80 6.20
C LEU A 65 -11.46 -1.61 6.21
N SER A 66 -11.91 -0.42 5.79
CA SER A 66 -11.05 0.77 5.72
C SER A 66 -10.45 1.14 7.08
N SER A 67 -11.19 0.92 8.18
CA SER A 67 -10.71 1.18 9.55
C SER A 67 -9.58 0.26 10.00
N LEU A 68 -9.34 -0.85 9.28
CA LEU A 68 -8.34 -1.86 9.61
C LEU A 68 -7.26 -2.01 8.52
N CYS A 69 -7.35 -1.28 7.42
CA CYS A 69 -6.41 -1.44 6.31
C CYS A 69 -4.98 -1.00 6.61
N SER A 70 -4.75 -0.25 7.68
CA SER A 70 -3.40 0.10 8.16
C SER A 70 -2.89 -0.86 9.24
N TRP A 71 -3.62 -1.94 9.54
CA TRP A 71 -3.24 -2.91 10.57
C TRP A 71 -1.89 -3.60 10.28
N ALA A 72 -1.62 -3.96 9.02
CA ALA A 72 -0.40 -4.66 8.64
C ALA A 72 0.87 -3.86 9.00
N ASP A 73 0.80 -2.53 8.84
CA ASP A 73 1.86 -1.59 9.20
C ASP A 73 2.20 -1.60 10.69
N ASN A 74 1.20 -1.83 11.55
CA ASN A 74 1.40 -1.90 13.01
C ASN A 74 2.03 -3.23 13.42
N VAL A 75 1.66 -4.32 12.73
CA VAL A 75 2.12 -5.67 13.12
C VAL A 75 3.45 -6.05 12.52
N LYS A 76 4.04 -5.31 11.57
CA LYS A 76 5.38 -5.64 11.04
C LYS A 76 6.51 -5.68 12.08
N PHE A 77 6.33 -5.00 13.21
CA PHE A 77 7.27 -5.09 14.35
C PHE A 77 6.98 -6.29 15.28
N VAL A 78 5.72 -6.74 15.30
CA VAL A 78 5.27 -7.93 16.06
C VAL A 78 5.53 -9.22 15.26
N PHE A 79 5.43 -9.11 13.94
CA PHE A 79 5.66 -10.13 12.92
C PHE A 79 6.79 -9.67 12.01
N PRO A 80 8.07 -9.71 12.45
CA PRO A 80 9.20 -9.19 11.66
C PRO A 80 9.30 -9.77 10.25
N TRP A 81 8.85 -11.01 10.08
CA TRP A 81 8.78 -11.71 8.80
C TRP A 81 7.89 -10.99 7.77
N SER A 82 6.92 -10.16 8.19
CA SER A 82 6.02 -9.46 7.29
C SER A 82 6.61 -8.17 6.76
N SER A 83 7.72 -7.66 7.32
CA SER A 83 8.28 -6.36 6.96
C SER A 83 8.69 -6.27 5.49
N ALA A 84 9.30 -7.31 4.93
CA ALA A 84 9.69 -7.35 3.51
C ALA A 84 8.49 -7.46 2.56
N LEU A 85 7.30 -7.81 3.08
CA LEU A 85 6.10 -8.00 2.28
C LEU A 85 5.42 -6.68 1.89
N HIS A 86 5.88 -5.53 2.41
CA HIS A 86 5.31 -4.21 2.10
C HIS A 86 5.89 -3.56 0.84
N TYR A 87 6.94 -4.11 0.25
CA TYR A 87 7.62 -3.46 -0.88
C TYR A 87 8.25 -4.44 -1.86
N ILE A 88 8.80 -3.90 -2.95
CA ILE A 88 9.66 -4.57 -3.92
C ILE A 88 10.87 -3.67 -4.15
N ASN A 89 12.06 -4.24 -4.03
CA ASN A 89 13.29 -3.56 -4.45
C ASN A 89 13.60 -3.92 -5.91
N THR A 90 13.77 -2.90 -6.75
CA THR A 90 14.20 -3.07 -8.14
C THR A 90 15.60 -2.47 -8.34
N PRO A 91 16.41 -2.96 -9.29
CA PRO A 91 17.71 -2.36 -9.57
C PRO A 91 17.59 -0.89 -9.99
N ASP A 92 18.50 -0.07 -9.49
CA ASP A 92 18.54 1.36 -9.78
C ASP A 92 18.54 1.65 -11.28
N HIS A 93 17.84 2.72 -11.67
CA HIS A 93 17.73 3.23 -13.04
C HIS A 93 17.15 2.25 -14.08
N LEU A 94 16.70 1.07 -13.67
CA LEU A 94 16.24 0.05 -14.61
C LEU A 94 14.80 0.27 -15.06
N CYS A 95 14.00 0.97 -14.25
CA CYS A 95 12.60 1.33 -14.52
C CYS A 95 11.74 0.17 -15.03
N SER A 96 12.03 -1.04 -14.56
CA SER A 96 11.29 -2.24 -14.93
C SER A 96 11.28 -3.23 -13.77
N TYR A 97 10.18 -3.98 -13.67
CA TYR A 97 9.98 -5.01 -12.68
C TYR A 97 10.00 -6.40 -13.34
N ARG A 98 10.61 -7.37 -12.68
CA ARG A 98 10.50 -8.80 -13.02
C ARG A 98 10.41 -9.63 -11.74
N TYR A 99 9.33 -10.39 -11.60
CA TYR A 99 9.06 -11.21 -10.40
C TYR A 99 10.27 -12.06 -9.96
N ASN A 100 10.82 -12.87 -10.86
CA ASN A 100 11.95 -13.77 -10.55
C ASN A 100 13.26 -13.06 -10.18
N ARG A 101 13.38 -11.76 -10.51
CA ARG A 101 14.58 -10.96 -10.19
C ARG A 101 14.39 -10.20 -8.86
N ASP A 102 13.21 -9.63 -8.69
CA ASP A 102 12.93 -8.57 -7.71
C ASP A 102 12.08 -9.03 -6.53
N CYS A 103 11.26 -10.08 -6.68
CA CYS A 103 10.38 -10.54 -5.61
C CYS A 103 11.10 -11.49 -4.66
N LYS A 104 11.90 -10.89 -3.77
CA LYS A 104 12.66 -11.57 -2.73
C LYS A 104 12.98 -10.58 -1.59
N ASP A 105 13.27 -11.09 -0.41
CA ASP A 105 13.77 -10.27 0.69
C ASP A 105 15.28 -10.00 0.60
N GLU A 106 15.83 -9.32 1.60
CA GLU A 106 17.27 -9.02 1.69
C GLU A 106 18.15 -10.29 1.81
N GLY A 107 17.58 -11.38 2.36
CA GLY A 107 18.23 -12.68 2.42
C GLY A 107 18.21 -13.44 1.08
N GLY A 108 17.48 -12.93 0.09
CA GLY A 108 17.29 -13.56 -1.21
C GLY A 108 16.24 -14.68 -1.21
N GLU A 109 15.43 -14.80 -0.16
CA GLU A 109 14.32 -15.75 -0.12
C GLU A 109 13.21 -15.26 -1.07
N MET A 110 12.91 -16.07 -2.09
CA MET A 110 11.93 -15.76 -3.13
C MET A 110 10.52 -15.59 -2.56
N ASP A 111 9.65 -14.89 -3.29
CA ASP A 111 8.24 -14.64 -2.96
C ASP A 111 8.03 -13.70 -1.75
N ARG A 112 9.09 -13.30 -1.06
CA ARG A 112 9.04 -12.37 0.07
C ARG A 112 9.09 -10.91 -0.37
N CYS A 113 8.06 -10.52 -1.11
CA CYS A 113 7.82 -9.14 -1.53
C CYS A 113 6.31 -8.87 -1.57
N VAL A 114 5.90 -7.62 -1.80
CA VAL A 114 4.45 -7.28 -1.86
C VAL A 114 3.68 -8.04 -2.95
N ALA A 115 4.28 -8.28 -4.12
CA ALA A 115 3.63 -9.09 -5.16
C ALA A 115 3.42 -10.55 -4.74
N GLY A 116 4.42 -11.17 -4.10
CA GLY A 116 4.31 -12.52 -3.58
C GLY A 116 3.32 -12.62 -2.42
N ALA A 117 3.27 -11.61 -1.56
CA ALA A 117 2.29 -11.52 -0.47
C ALA A 117 0.86 -11.44 -1.01
N ILE A 118 0.61 -10.63 -2.04
CA ILE A 118 -0.71 -10.55 -2.70
C ILE A 118 -1.10 -11.92 -3.26
N ASN A 119 -0.21 -12.62 -3.96
CA ASN A 119 -0.48 -13.96 -4.47
C ASN A 119 -0.82 -14.95 -3.33
N ASN A 120 -0.05 -14.91 -2.25
CA ASN A 120 -0.22 -15.77 -1.09
C ASN A 120 -1.57 -15.55 -0.40
N TYR A 121 -1.86 -14.33 0.04
CA TYR A 121 -3.08 -14.03 0.79
C TYR A 121 -4.34 -14.10 -0.08
N THR A 122 -4.23 -13.84 -1.39
CA THR A 122 -5.29 -14.15 -2.35
C THR A 122 -5.60 -15.64 -2.36
N SER A 123 -4.57 -16.50 -2.46
CA SER A 123 -4.74 -17.96 -2.47
C SER A 123 -5.35 -18.48 -1.15
N GLN A 124 -4.97 -17.92 -0.01
CA GLN A 124 -5.55 -18.27 1.29
C GLN A 124 -7.04 -17.94 1.37
N LEU A 125 -7.46 -16.78 0.86
CA LEU A 125 -8.87 -16.39 0.85
C LEU A 125 -9.70 -17.19 -0.16
N VAL A 126 -9.12 -17.58 -1.31
CA VAL A 126 -9.77 -18.51 -2.23
C VAL A 126 -10.04 -19.87 -1.56
N ASN A 127 -9.07 -20.41 -0.83
CA ASN A 127 -9.25 -21.66 -0.09
C ASN A 127 -10.33 -21.52 1.00
N TYR A 128 -10.34 -20.40 1.72
CA TYR A 128 -11.39 -20.09 2.69
C TYR A 128 -12.78 -20.05 2.03
N ALA A 129 -12.92 -19.37 0.89
CA ALA A 129 -14.18 -19.26 0.17
C ALA A 129 -14.68 -20.63 -0.35
N HIS A 130 -13.76 -21.57 -0.62
CA HIS A 130 -14.08 -22.96 -0.98
C HIS A 130 -14.32 -23.89 0.22
N GLY A 131 -14.32 -23.37 1.46
CA GLY A 131 -14.63 -24.13 2.68
C GLY A 131 -13.43 -24.79 3.37
N ASP A 132 -12.20 -24.52 2.94
CA ASP A 132 -11.00 -24.92 3.69
C ASP A 132 -10.66 -23.86 4.74
N HIS A 133 -11.18 -24.08 5.96
CA HIS A 133 -10.93 -23.23 7.12
C HIS A 133 -9.78 -23.75 8.01
N SER A 134 -9.04 -24.77 7.57
CA SER A 134 -8.18 -25.56 8.47
C SER A 134 -6.74 -25.06 8.60
N SER A 135 -6.29 -24.15 7.74
CA SER A 135 -4.86 -23.89 7.53
C SER A 135 -4.37 -22.47 7.88
N TYR A 136 -5.21 -21.42 7.78
CA TYR A 136 -4.77 -20.03 7.98
C TYR A 136 -5.82 -19.15 8.66
N ASN A 137 -5.38 -18.06 9.29
CA ASN A 137 -6.26 -17.03 9.80
C ASN A 137 -6.77 -16.16 8.64
N ALA A 138 -7.98 -16.46 8.14
CA ALA A 138 -8.56 -15.78 7.00
C ALA A 138 -8.82 -14.28 7.23
N THR A 139 -9.09 -13.86 8.47
CA THR A 139 -9.15 -12.44 8.83
C THR A 139 -7.80 -11.76 8.60
N GLN A 140 -6.70 -12.37 9.05
CA GLN A 140 -5.37 -11.81 8.78
C GLN A 140 -5.07 -11.79 7.28
N ALA A 141 -5.46 -12.82 6.52
CA ALA A 141 -5.30 -12.84 5.08
C ALA A 141 -6.05 -11.69 4.40
N LEU A 142 -7.29 -11.41 4.81
CA LEU A 142 -8.06 -10.26 4.32
C LEU A 142 -7.36 -8.93 4.64
N LEU A 143 -6.91 -8.73 5.87
CA LEU A 143 -6.25 -7.48 6.28
C LEU A 143 -4.91 -7.27 5.57
N PHE A 144 -4.10 -8.32 5.47
CA PHE A 144 -2.84 -8.26 4.72
C PHE A 144 -3.08 -8.00 3.23
N LEU A 145 -3.98 -8.74 2.59
CA LEU A 145 -4.30 -8.52 1.17
C LEU A 145 -4.75 -7.07 0.92
N SER A 146 -5.67 -6.57 1.74
CA SER A 146 -6.23 -5.23 1.60
C SER A 146 -5.16 -4.15 1.76
N HIS A 147 -4.26 -4.31 2.73
CA HIS A 147 -3.13 -3.40 2.92
C HIS A 147 -2.13 -3.46 1.75
N PHE A 148 -1.71 -4.65 1.35
CA PHE A 148 -0.71 -4.85 0.30
C PHE A 148 -1.19 -4.40 -1.08
N LEU A 149 -2.50 -4.39 -1.33
CA LEU A 149 -3.06 -3.76 -2.52
C LEU A 149 -2.85 -2.23 -2.51
N GLY A 150 -2.85 -1.57 -1.36
CA GLY A 150 -2.40 -0.19 -1.24
C GLY A 150 -0.91 -0.05 -1.52
N ASP A 151 -0.08 -0.86 -0.85
CA ASP A 151 1.39 -0.81 -0.97
C ASP A 151 1.89 -0.99 -2.40
N ILE A 152 1.36 -1.98 -3.15
CA ILE A 152 1.83 -2.22 -4.52
C ILE A 152 1.43 -1.09 -5.50
N HIS A 153 0.46 -0.25 -5.12
CA HIS A 153 0.07 0.93 -5.89
C HIS A 153 0.79 2.20 -5.42
N GLN A 154 1.46 2.14 -4.28
CA GLN A 154 2.24 3.23 -3.74
C GLN A 154 3.43 3.57 -4.64
N VAL A 155 3.71 4.86 -4.72
CA VAL A 155 4.83 5.44 -5.46
C VAL A 155 5.49 6.57 -4.65
N TRP A 156 4.70 7.33 -3.88
CA TRP A 156 5.13 8.41 -2.98
C TRP A 156 4.83 8.09 -1.53
N ASP A 157 5.51 8.77 -0.63
CA ASP A 157 5.13 8.83 0.78
C ASP A 157 3.77 9.53 0.99
N THR A 158 3.35 9.60 2.26
CA THR A 158 2.07 10.16 2.71
C THR A 158 1.92 11.66 2.41
N SER A 159 3.01 12.39 2.16
CA SER A 159 2.99 13.86 2.18
C SER A 159 2.14 14.49 1.07
N ILE A 160 2.04 13.88 -0.11
CA ILE A 160 1.14 14.40 -1.17
C ILE A 160 -0.33 14.25 -0.77
N ILE A 161 -0.68 13.17 -0.08
CA ILE A 161 -2.05 12.92 0.38
C ILE A 161 -2.40 13.92 1.48
N GLU A 162 -1.57 14.02 2.52
CA GLU A 162 -1.76 14.95 3.64
C GLU A 162 -1.83 16.41 3.16
N THR A 163 -0.96 16.81 2.22
CA THR A 163 -0.99 18.16 1.64
C THR A 163 -2.27 18.42 0.87
N ALA A 164 -2.77 17.44 0.11
CA ALA A 164 -4.03 17.59 -0.61
C ALA A 164 -5.22 17.70 0.35
N GLU A 165 -5.24 16.88 1.40
CA GLU A 165 -6.27 16.96 2.44
C GLU A 165 -6.30 18.35 3.08
N GLU A 166 -5.15 18.86 3.52
CA GLU A 166 -5.05 20.17 4.16
C GLU A 166 -5.42 21.33 3.22
N GLN A 167 -4.90 21.33 1.99
CA GLN A 167 -4.98 22.50 1.10
C GLN A 167 -6.21 22.52 0.17
N ILE A 168 -6.74 21.35 -0.19
CA ILE A 168 -7.78 21.21 -1.24
C ILE A 168 -9.10 20.71 -0.64
N TYR A 169 -9.04 19.83 0.36
CA TYR A 169 -10.20 19.10 0.87
C TYR A 169 -10.58 19.46 2.31
N ASP A 170 -10.19 20.66 2.78
CA ASP A 170 -10.58 21.20 4.10
C ASP A 170 -10.28 20.25 5.27
N SER A 171 -9.15 19.52 5.18
CA SER A 171 -8.75 18.47 6.12
C SER A 171 -9.76 17.33 6.28
N GLN A 172 -10.58 17.08 5.25
CA GLN A 172 -11.59 16.02 5.22
C GLN A 172 -11.23 14.98 4.16
N VAL A 173 -10.70 13.84 4.60
CA VAL A 173 -10.35 12.71 3.73
C VAL A 173 -11.52 12.16 2.91
N GLU A 174 -12.76 12.23 3.42
CA GLU A 174 -13.95 11.77 2.70
C GLU A 174 -14.22 12.61 1.43
N GLU A 175 -13.91 13.91 1.42
CA GLU A 175 -14.05 14.76 0.23
C GLU A 175 -13.03 14.37 -0.87
N LEU A 176 -11.82 13.95 -0.46
CA LEU A 176 -10.84 13.38 -1.38
C LEU A 176 -11.34 12.04 -1.96
N ILE A 177 -11.93 11.18 -1.13
CA ILE A 177 -12.54 9.91 -1.57
C ILE A 177 -13.64 10.19 -2.60
N ASP A 178 -14.56 11.12 -2.31
CA ASP A 178 -15.66 11.48 -3.20
C ASP A 178 -15.16 12.04 -4.55
N ALA A 179 -14.10 12.85 -4.52
CA ALA A 179 -13.48 13.34 -5.74
C ALA A 179 -12.87 12.20 -6.59
N ILE A 180 -12.22 11.23 -5.94
CA ILE A 180 -11.66 10.05 -6.61
C ILE A 180 -12.79 9.17 -7.18
N GLU A 181 -13.83 8.89 -6.41
CA GLU A 181 -15.00 8.11 -6.86
C GLU A 181 -15.73 8.75 -8.04
N LYS A 182 -15.84 10.09 -8.03
CA LYS A 182 -16.38 10.86 -9.16
C LYS A 182 -15.50 10.71 -10.41
N ASN A 183 -14.17 10.73 -10.25
CA ASN A 183 -13.26 10.49 -11.36
C ASN A 183 -13.34 9.06 -11.87
N ILE A 184 -13.45 8.05 -10.99
CA ILE A 184 -13.66 6.64 -11.37
C ILE A 184 -14.94 6.51 -12.21
N SER A 185 -16.03 7.13 -11.77
CA SER A 185 -17.36 7.03 -12.41
C SER A 185 -17.48 7.82 -13.71
N ASN A 186 -16.63 8.85 -13.90
CA ASN A 186 -16.69 9.74 -15.06
C ASN A 186 -15.37 9.74 -15.83
N GLY A 187 -14.36 10.47 -15.34
CA GLY A 187 -13.09 10.71 -16.05
C GLY A 187 -12.30 9.45 -16.41
N TRP A 188 -12.44 8.38 -15.62
CA TRP A 188 -11.75 7.10 -15.81
C TRP A 188 -12.69 5.93 -16.09
N ALA A 189 -13.98 6.17 -16.32
CA ALA A 189 -14.98 5.12 -16.50
C ALA A 189 -14.60 4.11 -17.60
N SER A 190 -13.98 4.59 -18.69
CA SER A 190 -13.50 3.74 -19.79
C SER A 190 -12.30 2.86 -19.42
N LYS A 191 -11.56 3.19 -18.36
CA LYS A 191 -10.39 2.46 -17.86
C LYS A 191 -10.74 1.46 -16.76
N VAL A 192 -11.84 1.67 -16.02
CA VAL A 192 -12.20 0.81 -14.87
C VAL A 192 -12.22 -0.67 -15.25
N LYS A 193 -12.86 -1.03 -16.37
CA LYS A 193 -12.90 -2.43 -16.83
C LYS A 193 -11.52 -3.03 -17.08
N SER A 194 -10.55 -2.25 -17.55
CA SER A 194 -9.18 -2.75 -17.75
C SER A 194 -8.41 -2.86 -16.45
N TRP A 195 -8.71 -2.04 -15.44
CA TRP A 195 -8.14 -2.17 -14.10
C TRP A 195 -8.68 -3.39 -13.36
N GLU A 196 -9.98 -3.67 -13.50
CA GLU A 196 -10.64 -4.82 -12.90
C GLU A 196 -10.19 -6.15 -13.53
N ALA A 197 -9.85 -6.14 -14.82
CA ALA A 197 -9.45 -7.33 -15.54
C ALA A 197 -8.11 -7.91 -15.05
N CYS A 198 -8.05 -9.23 -14.93
CA CYS A 198 -6.82 -9.97 -14.68
C CYS A 198 -6.76 -11.17 -15.64
N SER A 199 -5.60 -11.34 -16.28
CA SER A 199 -5.42 -12.36 -17.33
C SER A 199 -5.41 -13.78 -16.77
N ASN A 200 -5.65 -14.77 -17.64
CA ASN A 200 -5.55 -16.20 -17.31
C ASN A 200 -6.45 -16.69 -16.17
N ARG A 201 -7.60 -16.04 -15.96
CA ARG A 201 -8.57 -16.37 -14.89
C ARG A 201 -7.95 -16.34 -13.48
N LYS A 202 -6.87 -15.59 -13.28
CA LYS A 202 -6.30 -15.35 -11.95
C LYS A 202 -7.16 -14.37 -11.18
N GLU A 203 -7.19 -14.52 -9.87
CA GLU A 203 -7.90 -13.63 -8.96
C GLU A 203 -7.18 -12.28 -8.84
N ALA A 204 -5.85 -12.30 -8.77
CA ALA A 204 -4.97 -11.12 -8.67
C ALA A 204 -3.84 -11.12 -9.71
N CYS A 205 -3.41 -9.92 -10.12
CA CYS A 205 -2.36 -9.69 -11.12
C CYS A 205 -1.25 -8.75 -10.58
N PRO A 206 -0.59 -9.08 -9.44
CA PRO A 206 0.34 -8.16 -8.79
C PRO A 206 1.52 -7.72 -9.68
N ASP A 207 1.98 -8.57 -10.59
CA ASP A 207 3.08 -8.23 -11.50
C ASP A 207 2.75 -7.05 -12.42
N VAL A 208 1.49 -6.93 -12.83
CA VAL A 208 0.99 -5.78 -13.61
C VAL A 208 1.04 -4.53 -12.75
N TYR A 209 0.58 -4.63 -11.50
CA TYR A 209 0.48 -3.49 -10.59
C TYR A 209 1.87 -2.95 -10.22
N ALA A 210 2.82 -3.85 -9.95
CA ALA A 210 4.23 -3.53 -9.70
C ALA A 210 4.92 -2.92 -10.92
N SER A 211 4.64 -3.44 -12.13
CA SER A 211 5.20 -2.89 -13.37
C SER A 211 4.73 -1.45 -13.64
N GLU A 212 3.44 -1.19 -13.41
CA GLU A 212 2.91 0.18 -13.48
C GLU A 212 3.48 1.09 -12.37
N GLY A 213 3.71 0.53 -11.18
CA GLY A 213 4.28 1.26 -10.04
C GLY A 213 5.70 1.74 -10.33
N ILE A 214 6.59 0.87 -10.82
CA ILE A 214 7.96 1.26 -11.18
C ILE A 214 8.00 2.24 -12.36
N GLU A 215 7.08 2.10 -13.33
CA GLU A 215 6.94 3.08 -14.41
C GLU A 215 6.52 4.45 -13.87
N ALA A 216 5.55 4.50 -12.95
CA ALA A 216 5.12 5.72 -12.31
C ALA A 216 6.24 6.35 -11.45
N ALA A 217 7.00 5.53 -10.71
CA ALA A 217 8.14 5.99 -9.94
C ALA A 217 9.18 6.68 -10.84
N CYS A 218 9.56 6.07 -11.96
CA CYS A 218 10.53 6.66 -12.87
C CYS A 218 9.99 7.90 -13.61
N ASN A 219 8.74 7.87 -14.07
CA ASN A 219 8.18 8.94 -14.90
C ASN A 219 7.69 10.14 -14.10
N TRP A 220 7.37 9.96 -12.83
CA TRP A 220 6.75 11.00 -12.01
C TRP A 220 7.47 11.22 -10.70
N ALA A 221 7.79 10.18 -9.93
CA ALA A 221 8.37 10.37 -8.60
C ALA A 221 9.81 10.89 -8.67
N TYR A 222 10.69 10.17 -9.34
CA TYR A 222 12.11 10.53 -9.44
C TYR A 222 12.41 11.55 -10.54
N LYS A 223 11.49 11.72 -11.51
CA LYS A 223 11.73 12.57 -12.67
C LYS A 223 11.86 14.04 -12.28
N GLY A 224 13.06 14.59 -12.53
CA GLY A 224 13.36 16.01 -12.29
C GLY A 224 13.57 16.35 -10.81
N VAL A 225 13.81 15.34 -9.96
CA VAL A 225 14.16 15.51 -8.56
C VAL A 225 15.67 15.35 -8.41
N GLU A 226 16.31 16.31 -7.76
CA GLU A 226 17.72 16.25 -7.38
C GLU A 226 17.84 15.97 -5.88
N ASP A 227 18.95 15.36 -5.48
CA ASP A 227 19.22 15.08 -4.07
C ASP A 227 19.24 16.38 -3.25
N ASN A 228 18.62 16.35 -2.06
CA ASN A 228 18.42 17.50 -1.17
C ASN A 228 17.62 18.68 -1.76
N SER A 229 16.88 18.48 -2.85
CA SER A 229 15.95 19.50 -3.35
C SER A 229 14.70 19.61 -2.47
N VAL A 230 14.18 20.84 -2.31
CA VAL A 230 12.87 21.07 -1.67
C VAL A 230 11.81 21.04 -2.76
N LEU A 231 10.89 20.09 -2.65
CA LEU A 231 9.79 19.92 -3.59
C LEU A 231 8.63 20.82 -3.19
N GLY A 232 8.29 21.79 -4.03
CA GLY A 232 7.20 22.75 -3.80
C GLY A 232 5.95 22.47 -4.66
N ASP A 233 5.12 23.49 -4.81
CA ASP A 233 3.79 23.41 -5.44
C ASP A 233 3.80 22.87 -6.88
N ASP A 234 4.84 23.16 -7.66
CA ASP A 234 4.98 22.62 -9.02
C ASP A 234 5.11 21.09 -9.03
N TYR A 235 5.82 20.53 -8.06
CA TYR A 235 5.92 19.09 -7.90
C TYR A 235 4.58 18.52 -7.43
N PHE A 236 4.00 19.10 -6.38
CA PHE A 236 2.73 18.67 -5.82
C PHE A 236 1.60 18.65 -6.87
N SER A 237 1.36 19.78 -7.54
CA SER A 237 0.26 19.95 -8.50
C SER A 237 0.35 19.01 -9.70
N THR A 238 1.57 18.67 -10.14
CA THR A 238 1.78 17.75 -11.27
C THR A 238 1.72 16.27 -10.87
N ARG A 239 1.94 15.93 -9.59
CA ARG A 239 1.97 14.53 -9.10
C ARG A 239 0.69 14.11 -8.41
N LEU A 240 -0.06 15.03 -7.80
CA LEU A 240 -1.34 14.72 -7.15
C LEU A 240 -2.31 13.93 -8.06
N PRO A 241 -2.49 14.26 -9.37
CA PRO A 241 -3.35 13.47 -10.24
C PRO A 241 -2.89 12.02 -10.42
N ILE A 242 -1.58 11.77 -10.34
CA ILE A 242 -1.01 10.42 -10.42
C ILE A 242 -1.24 9.67 -9.10
N VAL A 243 -1.07 10.32 -7.96
CA VAL A 243 -1.40 9.76 -6.64
C VAL A 243 -2.88 9.35 -6.56
N GLN A 244 -3.79 10.24 -6.95
CA GLN A 244 -5.23 9.95 -7.01
C GLN A 244 -5.56 8.79 -7.96
N LEU A 245 -4.87 8.72 -9.11
CA LEU A 245 -5.02 7.61 -10.05
C LEU A 245 -4.58 6.28 -9.41
N ARG A 246 -3.46 6.27 -8.68
CA ARG A 246 -2.99 5.05 -8.01
C ARG A 246 -3.93 4.64 -6.87
N LEU A 247 -4.45 5.59 -6.07
CA LEU A 247 -5.47 5.36 -5.03
C LEU A 247 -6.73 4.71 -5.62
N ALA A 248 -7.22 5.24 -6.74
CA ALA A 248 -8.33 4.67 -7.48
C ALA A 248 -8.05 3.24 -7.95
N GLN A 249 -6.88 3.01 -8.56
CA GLN A 249 -6.50 1.68 -9.04
C GLN A 249 -6.40 0.67 -7.90
N ALA A 250 -5.85 1.05 -6.75
CA ALA A 250 -5.76 0.19 -5.57
C ALA A 250 -7.15 -0.27 -5.10
N GLY A 251 -8.08 0.67 -4.91
CA GLY A 251 -9.45 0.35 -4.47
C GLY A 251 -10.25 -0.46 -5.48
N VAL A 252 -10.21 -0.07 -6.77
CA VAL A 252 -10.89 -0.80 -7.85
C VAL A 252 -10.36 -2.23 -7.98
N ARG A 253 -9.04 -2.42 -7.90
CA ARG A 253 -8.42 -3.76 -8.01
C ARG A 253 -8.69 -4.61 -6.77
N LEU A 254 -8.64 -4.03 -5.57
CA LEU A 254 -8.99 -4.74 -4.34
C LEU A 254 -10.44 -5.25 -4.39
N ALA A 255 -11.40 -4.39 -4.77
CA ALA A 255 -12.79 -4.81 -4.95
C ALA A 255 -12.93 -5.91 -6.00
N ALA A 256 -12.26 -5.77 -7.15
CA ALA A 256 -12.32 -6.76 -8.22
C ALA A 256 -11.75 -8.13 -7.78
N ILE A 257 -10.67 -8.13 -6.98
CA ILE A 257 -10.10 -9.35 -6.40
C ILE A 257 -11.09 -9.99 -5.43
N LEU A 258 -11.61 -9.23 -4.46
CA LEU A 258 -12.55 -9.74 -3.46
C LEU A 258 -13.85 -10.25 -4.10
N ASN A 259 -14.33 -9.57 -5.14
CA ASN A 259 -15.48 -9.99 -5.95
C ASN A 259 -15.22 -11.31 -6.69
N ARG A 260 -13.99 -11.59 -7.13
CA ARG A 260 -13.65 -12.89 -7.74
C ARG A 260 -13.53 -14.01 -6.72
N ILE A 261 -13.08 -13.69 -5.50
CA ILE A 261 -12.87 -14.67 -4.43
C ILE A 261 -14.20 -15.12 -3.82
N PHE A 262 -15.10 -14.17 -3.53
CA PHE A 262 -16.33 -14.41 -2.77
C PHE A 262 -17.61 -14.36 -3.62
N GLY A 263 -17.50 -13.98 -4.90
CA GLY A 263 -18.64 -13.82 -5.82
C GLY A 263 -18.99 -15.05 -6.63
#